data_AF-A0A952G703-F1
#
_entry.id   AF-A0A952G703-F1
#
_cell.length_a   1.000
_cell.length_b   1.000
_cell.length_c   1.000
_cell.angle_alpha   90.00
_cell.angle_beta   90.00
_cell.angle_gamma   90.00
#
_symmetry.space_group_name_H-M   'P 1'
#
loop_
_entity.id
_entity.type
_entity.pdbx_description
1 polymer ?
#
loop_
_entity_poly.entity_id
_entity_poly.type
_entity_poly.pdbx_seq_one_letter_code
_entity_poly.pdbx_strand_id
1 'polypeptide(L)'
;VNLNTTCVQRAALLLANGNIYIGLGGCKSGWLLAYDATTLAQVGVFNSSPNLNGEGTYAAAGGVWMGGGGPVADSSGNIYIGTGNGPWDGQTAYGDSILKFSSGLRLEDYFTPVGYQYMNCRDADLASGGLLLIPGTGELLVGGKTGKLYLLDSGNLGRQQARDAGATQTFFFSSGLVSPYTDSCTDSKGTHAASIVSYEDFGTAAYYNNSAYVGVTPTVSGIPAGIRQFNYAGTLTPSSITTPNVSLNSNGATPFISANGSQNGIVWVLDQGQPLQNRGKVTPTNATLFAFDASNLANTLYSSSMNAADVPGYGIKFTSPVVGNGKVYISTGHDLTTATNPMGEIDVYALH
;
A
#
# COMPACT_ATOMS: atom_id res chain seq x y z
N VAL A 1 1.21 11.34 -25.03
CA VAL A 1 1.90 10.04 -24.79
C VAL A 1 0.83 8.97 -24.79
N ASN A 2 1.02 7.88 -25.53
CA ASN A 2 0.04 6.77 -25.57
C ASN A 2 0.40 5.75 -24.49
N LEU A 3 -0.62 5.20 -23.80
CA LEU A 3 -0.46 4.04 -22.95
C LEU A 3 -0.12 2.84 -23.85
N ASN A 4 1.05 2.26 -23.66
CA ASN A 4 1.46 1.06 -24.39
C ASN A 4 1.01 -0.19 -23.62
N THR A 5 1.16 -1.34 -24.25
CA THR A 5 0.76 -2.64 -23.67
C THR A 5 1.60 -3.09 -22.47
N THR A 6 2.63 -2.32 -22.07
CA THR A 6 3.44 -2.64 -20.89
C THR A 6 2.92 -1.96 -19.62
N CYS A 7 1.97 -1.02 -19.72
CA CYS A 7 1.37 -0.42 -18.53
C CYS A 7 0.52 -1.46 -17.78
N VAL A 8 0.72 -1.54 -16.46
CA VAL A 8 0.02 -2.47 -15.58
C VAL A 8 -0.89 -1.67 -14.66
N GLN A 9 -2.15 -2.07 -14.59
CA GLN A 9 -3.09 -1.61 -13.56
C GLN A 9 -3.00 -2.56 -12.35
N ARG A 10 -2.23 -2.17 -11.32
CA ARG A 10 -2.19 -2.89 -10.04
C ARG A 10 -3.05 -2.24 -8.97
N ALA A 11 -3.16 -0.92 -8.98
CA ALA A 11 -4.01 -0.20 -8.06
C ALA A 11 -5.49 -0.57 -8.28
N ALA A 12 -6.25 -0.67 -7.19
CA ALA A 12 -7.70 -0.77 -7.28
C ALA A 12 -8.31 0.49 -7.89
N LEU A 13 -9.54 0.37 -8.39
CA LEU A 13 -10.27 1.50 -8.95
C LEU A 13 -10.94 2.30 -7.84
N LEU A 14 -11.05 3.61 -8.03
CA LEU A 14 -11.87 4.47 -7.18
C LEU A 14 -13.09 4.94 -7.99
N LEU A 15 -14.28 4.76 -7.44
CA LEU A 15 -15.50 5.41 -7.91
C LEU A 15 -15.84 6.58 -6.98
N ALA A 16 -15.69 7.82 -7.44
CA ALA A 16 -15.99 9.03 -6.66
C ALA A 16 -16.35 10.21 -7.57
N ASN A 17 -17.16 11.15 -7.09
CA ASN A 17 -17.53 12.37 -7.84
C ASN A 17 -18.14 12.10 -9.23
N GLY A 18 -18.81 10.96 -9.42
CA GLY A 18 -19.34 10.54 -10.74
C GLY A 18 -18.29 9.99 -11.70
N ASN A 19 -17.04 9.81 -11.26
CA ASN A 19 -15.92 9.36 -12.10
C ASN A 19 -15.28 8.06 -11.57
N ILE A 20 -14.69 7.29 -12.49
CA ILE A 20 -13.79 6.17 -12.22
C ILE A 20 -12.35 6.66 -12.37
N TYR A 21 -11.54 6.51 -11.32
CA TYR A 21 -10.12 6.85 -11.33
C TYR A 21 -9.26 5.58 -11.41
N ILE A 22 -8.24 5.62 -12.26
CA ILE A 22 -7.41 4.48 -12.61
C ILE A 22 -5.94 4.86 -12.47
N GLY A 23 -5.25 4.25 -11.51
CA GLY A 23 -3.80 4.34 -11.36
C GLY A 23 -3.08 3.29 -12.19
N LEU A 24 -2.04 3.70 -12.94
CA LEU A 24 -1.18 2.77 -13.68
C LEU A 24 0.30 2.97 -13.33
N GLY A 25 1.03 1.86 -13.42
CA GLY A 25 2.48 1.78 -13.30
C GLY A 25 3.06 0.74 -14.25
N GLY A 26 4.29 0.29 -13.99
CA GLY A 26 4.96 -0.76 -14.79
C GLY A 26 5.33 -0.37 -16.23
N CYS A 27 5.02 0.85 -16.66
CA CYS A 27 5.44 1.41 -17.94
C CYS A 27 6.28 2.67 -17.76
N LYS A 28 6.60 3.32 -18.88
CA LYS A 28 7.51 4.47 -18.99
C LYS A 28 7.09 5.71 -18.19
N SER A 29 5.93 5.75 -17.55
CA SER A 29 5.54 6.79 -16.60
C SER A 29 4.44 6.23 -15.71
N GLY A 30 4.25 6.79 -14.53
CA GLY A 30 2.99 6.61 -13.81
C GLY A 30 1.88 7.46 -14.40
N TRP A 31 0.67 6.93 -14.34
CA TRP A 31 -0.52 7.57 -14.88
C TRP A 31 -1.66 7.53 -13.87
N LEU A 32 -2.44 8.61 -13.84
CA LEU A 32 -3.76 8.66 -13.24
C LEU A 32 -4.75 9.12 -14.30
N LEU A 33 -5.74 8.28 -14.58
CA LEU A 33 -6.79 8.57 -15.54
C LEU A 33 -8.11 8.75 -14.79
N ALA A 34 -8.98 9.62 -15.29
CA ALA A 34 -10.34 9.77 -14.81
C ALA A 34 -11.32 9.65 -15.98
N TYR A 35 -12.37 8.84 -15.79
CA TYR A 35 -13.44 8.65 -16.76
C TYR A 35 -14.80 8.89 -16.10
N ASP A 36 -15.71 9.55 -16.79
CA ASP A 36 -17.11 9.66 -16.35
C ASP A 36 -17.71 8.25 -16.22
N ALA A 37 -18.31 7.95 -15.07
CA ALA A 37 -18.74 6.58 -14.74
C ALA A 37 -19.94 6.10 -15.56
N THR A 38 -20.66 7.00 -16.24
CA THR A 38 -21.85 6.65 -17.04
C THR A 38 -21.51 6.53 -18.52
N THR A 39 -20.77 7.50 -19.04
CA THR A 39 -20.46 7.65 -20.47
C THR A 39 -19.12 7.05 -20.86
N LEU A 40 -18.24 6.79 -19.89
CA LEU A 40 -16.86 6.37 -20.08
C LEU A 40 -16.03 7.38 -20.91
N ALA A 41 -16.46 8.64 -20.97
CA ALA A 41 -15.66 9.71 -21.56
C ALA A 41 -14.50 10.07 -20.62
N GLN A 42 -13.29 10.26 -21.16
CA GLN A 42 -12.15 10.70 -20.36
C GLN A 42 -12.38 12.15 -19.89
N VAL A 43 -12.31 12.37 -18.58
CA VAL A 43 -12.53 13.68 -17.95
C VAL A 43 -11.26 14.26 -17.31
N GLY A 44 -10.22 13.46 -17.17
CA GLY A 44 -8.94 13.91 -16.65
C GLY A 44 -7.80 12.94 -16.95
N VAL A 45 -6.58 13.47 -17.02
CA VAL A 45 -5.36 12.69 -17.19
C VAL A 45 -4.19 13.39 -16.49
N PHE A 46 -3.40 12.62 -15.77
CA PHE A 46 -2.14 13.06 -15.18
C PHE A 46 -1.04 12.04 -15.47
N ASN A 47 0.17 12.54 -15.73
CA ASN A 47 1.39 11.77 -15.88
C ASN A 47 2.38 12.25 -14.81
N SER A 48 2.95 11.33 -14.03
CA SER A 48 3.85 11.65 -12.92
C SER A 48 5.28 12.00 -13.34
N SER A 49 5.65 11.77 -14.60
CA SER A 49 6.98 12.05 -15.17
C SER A 49 6.94 12.31 -16.70
N PRO A 50 6.13 13.27 -17.20
CA PRO A 50 5.75 13.38 -18.62
C PRO A 50 6.91 13.65 -19.59
N ASN A 51 7.99 14.25 -19.13
CA ASN A 51 9.03 14.83 -20.00
C ASN A 51 10.47 14.43 -19.64
N LEU A 52 10.69 13.50 -18.70
CA LEU A 52 12.03 13.23 -18.17
C LEU A 52 12.55 11.84 -18.56
N ASN A 53 13.26 11.80 -19.69
CA ASN A 53 14.25 10.75 -19.91
C ASN A 53 15.49 11.10 -19.06
N GLY A 54 15.63 10.56 -17.85
CA GLY A 54 16.94 10.52 -17.19
C GLY A 54 17.03 11.06 -15.77
N GLU A 55 16.33 10.44 -14.81
CA GLU A 55 16.83 10.43 -13.43
C GLU A 55 17.19 9.00 -13.03
N GLY A 56 18.49 8.71 -13.02
CA GLY A 56 19.03 7.42 -12.58
C GLY A 56 18.57 6.23 -13.43
N THR A 57 18.63 5.03 -12.83
CA THR A 57 18.25 3.75 -13.46
C THR A 57 16.78 3.70 -13.91
N TYR A 58 15.91 4.58 -13.38
CA TYR A 58 14.46 4.56 -13.59
C TYR A 58 13.94 5.80 -14.36
N ALA A 59 14.67 6.19 -15.41
CA ALA A 59 14.28 7.28 -16.30
C ALA A 59 12.85 7.10 -16.84
N ALA A 60 11.96 8.02 -16.45
CA ALA A 60 10.52 7.99 -16.70
C ALA A 60 9.80 6.82 -15.96
N ALA A 61 9.59 7.04 -14.66
CA ALA A 61 8.93 6.12 -13.73
C ALA A 61 7.83 6.87 -12.94
N GLY A 62 7.70 6.68 -11.63
CA GLY A 62 6.68 7.32 -10.80
C GLY A 62 5.33 6.59 -10.83
N GLY A 63 5.36 5.26 -10.93
CA GLY A 63 4.17 4.42 -11.08
C GLY A 63 3.19 4.54 -9.91
N VAL A 64 1.88 4.49 -10.22
CA VAL A 64 0.82 4.45 -9.20
C VAL A 64 0.53 2.99 -8.84
N TRP A 65 1.27 2.47 -7.85
CA TRP A 65 1.22 1.07 -7.42
C TRP A 65 0.23 0.84 -6.27
N MET A 66 0.34 1.67 -5.22
CA MET A 66 -0.56 1.76 -4.07
C MET A 66 -0.83 0.47 -3.29
N GLY A 67 0.09 -0.50 -3.34
CA GLY A 67 -0.03 -1.75 -2.59
C GLY A 67 -1.28 -2.58 -2.91
N GLY A 68 -1.82 -2.43 -4.13
CA GLY A 68 -3.12 -3.00 -4.51
C GLY A 68 -4.35 -2.20 -4.05
N GLY A 69 -4.16 -1.20 -3.19
CA GLY A 69 -5.16 -0.17 -2.90
C GLY A 69 -5.42 0.73 -4.11
N GLY A 70 -6.51 1.48 -4.06
CA GLY A 70 -6.88 2.44 -5.10
C GLY A 70 -6.60 3.88 -4.69
N PRO A 71 -6.71 4.85 -5.61
CA PRO A 71 -6.82 6.25 -5.25
C PRO A 71 -7.86 6.45 -4.14
N VAL A 72 -7.67 7.45 -3.28
CA VAL A 72 -8.63 7.77 -2.22
C VAL A 72 -9.25 9.14 -2.46
N ALA A 73 -10.50 9.32 -2.03
CA ALA A 73 -11.21 10.59 -2.14
C ALA A 73 -11.66 11.10 -0.77
N ASP A 74 -11.51 12.40 -0.54
CA ASP A 74 -12.10 13.07 0.62
C ASP A 74 -13.55 13.50 0.34
N SER A 75 -14.23 14.01 1.37
CA SER A 75 -15.61 14.50 1.25
C SER A 75 -15.76 15.78 0.44
N SER A 76 -14.66 16.48 0.14
CA SER A 76 -14.64 17.67 -0.72
C SER A 76 -14.49 17.30 -2.20
N GLY A 77 -14.31 16.01 -2.50
CA GLY A 77 -14.11 15.49 -3.85
C GLY A 77 -12.67 15.56 -4.33
N ASN A 78 -11.70 15.83 -3.45
CA ASN A 78 -10.28 15.78 -3.79
C ASN A 78 -9.83 14.32 -3.91
N ILE A 79 -8.92 14.06 -4.84
CA ILE A 79 -8.37 12.73 -5.13
C ILE A 79 -6.91 12.68 -4.70
N TYR A 80 -6.50 11.58 -4.07
CA TYR A 80 -5.14 11.38 -3.59
C TYR A 80 -4.56 10.07 -4.11
N ILE A 81 -3.28 10.13 -4.49
CA ILE A 81 -2.49 8.96 -4.88
C ILE A 81 -1.07 9.05 -4.33
N GLY A 82 -0.40 7.91 -4.26
CA GLY A 82 1.05 7.81 -4.11
C GLY A 82 1.71 7.46 -5.44
N THR A 83 2.91 7.99 -5.68
CA THR A 83 3.80 7.60 -6.78
C THR A 83 5.05 6.88 -6.26
N GLY A 84 5.54 5.90 -7.02
CA GLY A 84 6.81 5.22 -6.73
C GLY A 84 8.03 6.04 -7.13
N ASN A 85 9.19 5.40 -7.07
CA ASN A 85 10.45 5.95 -7.54
C ASN A 85 10.35 6.54 -8.95
N GLY A 86 11.02 7.66 -9.15
CA GLY A 86 11.15 8.28 -10.46
C GLY A 86 11.71 9.69 -10.39
N PRO A 87 11.78 10.37 -11.55
CA PRO A 87 12.20 11.76 -11.62
C PRO A 87 11.39 12.69 -10.70
N TRP A 88 12.05 13.70 -10.13
CA TRP A 88 11.40 14.71 -9.31
C TRP A 88 12.00 16.10 -9.56
N ASP A 89 11.13 17.08 -9.85
CA ASP A 89 11.49 18.49 -10.00
C ASP A 89 10.58 19.44 -9.20
N GLY A 90 9.59 18.88 -8.49
CA GLY A 90 8.60 19.62 -7.71
C GLY A 90 7.58 20.42 -8.53
N GLN A 91 7.59 20.29 -9.87
CA GLN A 91 6.76 21.09 -10.79
C GLN A 91 6.01 20.25 -11.82
N THR A 92 6.72 19.33 -12.49
CA THR A 92 6.19 18.49 -13.56
C THR A 92 6.39 17.02 -13.30
N ALA A 93 7.36 16.66 -12.46
CA ALA A 93 7.67 15.30 -12.09
C ALA A 93 7.68 15.12 -10.57
N TYR A 94 7.05 14.03 -10.15
CA TYR A 94 6.72 13.78 -8.74
C TYR A 94 6.97 12.32 -8.39
N GLY A 95 8.22 11.87 -8.45
CA GLY A 95 8.65 10.58 -7.89
C GLY A 95 8.60 10.57 -6.36
N ASP A 96 8.22 9.43 -5.78
CA ASP A 96 8.09 9.21 -4.34
C ASP A 96 7.26 10.30 -3.63
N SER A 97 6.10 10.60 -4.19
CA SER A 97 5.23 11.69 -3.75
C SER A 97 3.83 11.22 -3.38
N ILE A 98 3.20 11.97 -2.47
CA ILE A 98 1.74 11.99 -2.32
C ILE A 98 1.20 13.19 -3.06
N LEU A 99 0.21 12.97 -3.91
CA LEU A 99 -0.35 14.00 -4.79
C LEU A 99 -1.83 14.19 -4.49
N LYS A 100 -2.25 15.45 -4.38
CA LYS A 100 -3.65 15.86 -4.24
C LYS A 100 -4.13 16.50 -5.53
N PHE A 101 -5.30 16.08 -5.98
CA PHE A 101 -5.96 16.60 -7.17
C PHE A 101 -7.38 17.04 -6.89
N SER A 102 -7.90 17.95 -7.70
CA SER A 102 -9.34 18.11 -7.85
C SER A 102 -9.97 16.86 -8.50
N SER A 103 -11.30 16.78 -8.48
CA SER A 103 -12.05 15.70 -9.16
C SER A 103 -11.79 15.60 -10.68
N GLY A 104 -11.34 16.68 -11.31
CA GLY A 104 -10.95 16.73 -12.73
C GLY A 104 -9.45 16.47 -12.98
N LEU A 105 -8.71 15.99 -11.98
CA LEU A 105 -7.27 15.74 -12.02
C LEU A 105 -6.39 16.98 -12.24
N ARG A 106 -6.83 18.16 -11.80
CA ARG A 106 -5.92 19.31 -11.64
C ARG A 106 -5.12 19.11 -10.36
N LEU A 107 -3.80 19.02 -10.46
CA LEU A 107 -2.92 18.94 -9.29
C LEU A 107 -3.09 20.20 -8.42
N GLU A 108 -3.30 20.01 -7.12
CA GLU A 108 -3.53 21.08 -6.15
C GLU A 108 -2.41 21.20 -5.14
N ASP A 109 -1.88 20.07 -4.68
CA ASP A 109 -0.80 20.03 -3.69
C ASP A 109 -0.05 18.70 -3.74
N TYR A 110 1.07 18.62 -3.04
CA TYR A 110 1.86 17.40 -2.92
C TYR A 110 2.61 17.33 -1.58
N PHE A 111 3.10 16.14 -1.24
CA PHE A 111 4.13 15.88 -0.25
C PHE A 111 5.23 15.03 -0.90
N THR A 112 6.49 15.31 -0.57
CA THR A 112 7.64 14.48 -0.98
C THR A 112 8.60 14.36 0.19
N PRO A 113 8.94 13.14 0.66
CA PRO A 113 9.96 12.94 1.67
C PRO A 113 11.32 13.52 1.24
N VAL A 114 12.09 14.07 2.17
CA VAL A 114 13.46 14.56 1.93
C VAL A 114 14.39 13.47 1.40
N GLY A 115 14.08 12.20 1.69
CA GLY A 115 14.82 11.02 1.23
C GLY A 115 14.49 10.55 -0.19
N TYR A 116 13.68 11.27 -0.98
CA TYR A 116 13.21 10.81 -2.29
C TYR A 116 14.35 10.41 -3.25
N GLN A 117 15.51 11.07 -3.20
CA GLN A 117 16.65 10.72 -4.07
C GLN A 117 17.25 9.35 -3.70
N TYR A 118 17.33 9.06 -2.40
CA TYR A 118 17.69 7.73 -1.91
C TYR A 118 16.62 6.71 -2.31
N MET A 119 15.34 7.03 -2.14
CA MET A 119 14.22 6.16 -2.50
C MET A 119 14.24 5.79 -3.98
N ASN A 120 14.46 6.78 -4.85
CA ASN A 120 14.59 6.56 -6.28
C ASN A 120 15.74 5.60 -6.61
N CYS A 121 16.88 5.82 -5.98
CA CYS A 121 18.11 5.06 -6.22
C CYS A 121 18.07 3.62 -5.66
N ARG A 122 17.34 3.38 -4.57
CA ARG A 122 17.23 2.07 -3.89
C ARG A 122 15.94 1.31 -4.19
N ASP A 123 15.07 1.83 -5.05
CA ASP A 123 13.72 1.26 -5.24
C ASP A 123 12.92 1.24 -3.92
N ALA A 124 13.16 2.21 -3.04
CA ALA A 124 12.52 2.29 -1.73
C ALA A 124 11.21 3.10 -1.79
N ASP A 125 10.35 2.72 -2.74
CA ASP A 125 9.13 3.40 -3.13
C ASP A 125 8.23 3.81 -1.96
N LEU A 126 7.75 5.05 -1.99
CA LEU A 126 6.67 5.48 -1.11
C LEU A 126 5.34 4.82 -1.48
N ALA A 127 5.01 4.71 -2.76
CA ALA A 127 3.75 4.11 -3.23
C ALA A 127 3.71 2.57 -3.23
N SER A 128 4.68 1.92 -2.59
CA SER A 128 4.60 0.49 -2.31
C SER A 128 3.44 0.18 -1.37
N GLY A 129 3.20 1.03 -0.37
CA GLY A 129 1.98 1.03 0.44
C GLY A 129 0.84 1.82 -0.21
N GLY A 130 -0.37 1.62 0.30
CA GLY A 130 -1.56 2.39 -0.05
C GLY A 130 -1.74 3.63 0.83
N LEU A 131 -2.75 4.44 0.50
CA LEU A 131 -3.14 5.60 1.28
C LEU A 131 -4.37 5.28 2.13
N LEU A 132 -4.39 5.78 3.36
CA LEU A 132 -5.56 5.75 4.24
C LEU A 132 -5.94 7.18 4.63
N LEU A 133 -7.11 7.65 4.19
CA LEU A 133 -7.75 8.81 4.80
C LEU A 133 -8.30 8.39 6.16
N ILE A 134 -7.89 9.08 7.23
CA ILE A 134 -8.38 8.79 8.57
C ILE A 134 -9.82 9.32 8.67
N PRO A 135 -10.83 8.45 8.89
CA PRO A 135 -12.23 8.85 8.90
C PRO A 135 -12.54 9.89 9.97
N GLY A 136 -13.32 10.91 9.61
CA GLY A 136 -13.74 11.97 10.52
C GLY A 136 -12.65 13.00 10.84
N THR A 137 -11.51 12.95 10.15
CA THR A 137 -10.40 13.89 10.31
C THR A 137 -10.00 14.49 8.97
N GLY A 138 -9.01 15.37 9.00
CA GLY A 138 -8.35 15.91 7.81
C GLY A 138 -6.99 15.27 7.55
N GLU A 139 -6.74 14.03 7.99
CA GLU A 139 -5.40 13.43 7.91
C GLU A 139 -5.30 12.21 6.98
N LEU A 140 -4.13 12.03 6.36
CA LEU A 140 -3.76 10.86 5.57
C LEU A 140 -2.60 10.12 6.21
N LEU A 141 -2.71 8.79 6.34
CA LEU A 141 -1.61 7.91 6.67
C LEU A 141 -1.02 7.29 5.40
N VAL A 142 0.30 7.32 5.28
CA VAL A 142 1.05 6.61 4.25
C VAL A 142 2.35 6.02 4.78
N GLY A 143 2.76 4.89 4.20
CA GLY A 143 4.01 4.19 4.44
C GLY A 143 4.54 3.56 3.16
N GLY A 144 5.82 3.18 3.16
CA GLY A 144 6.43 2.49 2.03
C GLY A 144 7.70 1.72 2.42
N LYS A 145 8.56 1.43 1.44
CA LYS A 145 9.73 0.55 1.61
C LYS A 145 10.88 1.13 2.47
N THR A 146 10.83 2.40 2.86
CA THR A 146 11.77 2.89 3.88
C THR A 146 11.37 2.48 5.31
N GLY A 147 10.13 2.00 5.46
CA GLY A 147 9.50 1.73 6.75
C GLY A 147 9.10 3.01 7.51
N LYS A 148 9.40 4.21 7.03
CA LYS A 148 8.91 5.43 7.68
C LYS A 148 7.42 5.60 7.39
N LEU A 149 6.64 5.87 8.43
CA LEU A 149 5.24 6.27 8.32
C LEU A 149 5.12 7.78 8.40
N TYR A 150 4.17 8.31 7.61
CA TYR A 150 3.87 9.73 7.51
C TYR A 150 2.38 9.94 7.76
N LEU A 151 2.07 10.87 8.67
CA LEU A 151 0.74 11.44 8.82
C LEU A 151 0.76 12.82 8.19
N LEU A 152 -0.15 13.07 7.25
CA LEU A 152 -0.20 14.29 6.44
C LEU A 152 -1.53 15.02 6.67
N ASP A 153 -1.51 16.35 6.65
CA ASP A 153 -2.74 17.14 6.62
C ASP A 153 -3.27 17.21 5.17
N SER A 154 -4.47 16.67 4.94
CA SER A 154 -5.16 16.66 3.63
C SER A 154 -5.52 18.06 3.11
N GLY A 155 -5.61 19.04 4.00
CA GLY A 155 -5.83 20.45 3.68
C GLY A 155 -4.56 21.16 3.23
N ASN A 156 -3.39 20.67 3.66
CA ASN A 156 -2.07 21.19 3.32
C ASN A 156 -1.03 20.06 3.45
N LEU A 157 -0.72 19.40 2.33
CA LEU A 157 0.20 18.26 2.31
C LEU A 157 1.64 18.66 2.68
N GLY A 158 1.92 19.97 2.75
CA GLY A 158 3.15 20.50 3.31
C GLY A 158 4.35 20.44 2.37
N ARG A 159 4.22 19.87 1.16
CA ARG A 159 5.27 19.82 0.13
C ARG A 159 6.56 19.17 0.61
N GLN A 160 7.63 19.34 -0.15
CA GLN A 160 8.96 18.94 0.28
C GLN A 160 9.48 19.95 1.29
N GLN A 161 9.87 19.46 2.47
CA GLN A 161 10.51 20.26 3.50
C GLN A 161 11.66 19.49 4.15
N ALA A 162 12.63 20.24 4.69
CA ALA A 162 13.71 19.65 5.45
C ALA A 162 13.16 18.83 6.63
N ARG A 163 13.78 17.67 6.89
CA ARG A 163 13.39 16.74 7.97
C ARG A 163 11.93 16.27 7.87
N ASP A 164 11.36 16.27 6.67
CA ASP A 164 9.97 15.88 6.42
C ASP A 164 8.93 16.76 7.17
N ALA A 165 9.26 18.02 7.48
CA ALA A 165 8.42 18.93 8.28
C ALA A 165 7.06 19.32 7.63
N GLY A 166 6.82 18.89 6.38
CA GLY A 166 5.50 19.00 5.76
C GLY A 166 4.46 18.01 6.32
N ALA A 167 4.91 16.91 6.93
CA ALA A 167 4.04 15.95 7.59
C ALA A 167 3.70 16.40 9.02
N THR A 168 2.47 16.14 9.47
CA THR A 168 2.04 16.39 10.87
C THR A 168 2.72 15.43 11.84
N GLN A 169 3.07 14.24 11.37
CA GLN A 169 3.88 13.26 12.10
C GLN A 169 4.74 12.46 11.14
N THR A 170 6.00 12.23 11.51
CA THR A 170 6.82 11.18 10.88
C THR A 170 7.40 10.28 11.96
N PHE A 171 7.35 8.97 11.74
CA PHE A 171 7.88 8.02 12.71
C PHE A 171 8.27 6.69 12.09
N PHE A 172 9.24 6.04 12.73
CA PHE A 172 9.46 4.61 12.61
C PHE A 172 8.86 3.98 13.86
N PHE A 173 8.16 2.86 13.73
CA PHE A 173 7.85 2.07 14.92
C PHE A 173 9.03 1.14 15.16
N SER A 174 9.69 1.25 16.31
CA SER A 174 10.88 0.44 16.62
C SER A 174 10.69 -0.53 17.79
N SER A 175 9.48 -0.60 18.35
CA SER A 175 9.18 -1.52 19.47
C SER A 175 9.39 -2.97 19.04
N GLY A 176 10.44 -3.60 19.58
CA GLY A 176 10.84 -4.97 19.22
C GLY A 176 11.59 -5.09 17.89
N LEU A 177 12.06 -3.99 17.31
CA LEU A 177 12.80 -3.94 16.04
C LEU A 177 14.20 -3.32 16.22
N VAL A 178 15.04 -3.46 15.20
CA VAL A 178 16.32 -2.72 15.13
C VAL A 178 16.03 -1.22 15.03
N SER A 179 16.79 -0.41 15.77
CA SER A 179 16.72 1.06 15.67
C SER A 179 16.90 1.52 14.23
N PRO A 180 16.21 2.60 13.79
CA PRO A 180 16.43 3.16 12.46
C PRO A 180 17.90 3.44 12.22
N TYR A 181 18.38 3.12 11.02
CA TYR A 181 19.76 3.27 10.60
C TYR A 181 19.83 4.05 9.30
N THR A 182 20.98 4.65 9.03
CA THR A 182 21.23 5.36 7.77
C THR A 182 21.74 4.37 6.73
N ASP A 183 21.11 4.38 5.56
CA ASP A 183 21.66 3.76 4.36
C ASP A 183 21.89 4.86 3.30
N SER A 184 22.77 4.57 2.35
CA SER A 184 23.10 5.49 1.26
C SER A 184 23.25 4.76 -0.06
N CYS A 185 23.21 5.54 -1.13
CA CYS A 185 23.54 5.07 -2.46
C CYS A 185 24.09 6.24 -3.28
N THR A 186 24.72 5.93 -4.42
CA THR A 186 25.30 6.94 -5.31
C THR A 186 24.77 6.74 -6.71
N ASP A 187 24.29 7.81 -7.33
CA ASP A 187 23.91 7.87 -8.73
C ASP A 187 24.68 8.99 -9.46
N SER A 188 24.29 9.30 -10.70
CA SER A 188 24.91 10.35 -11.50
C SER A 188 24.77 11.78 -10.93
N LYS A 189 23.91 11.98 -9.93
CA LYS A 189 23.66 13.27 -9.28
C LYS A 189 24.34 13.40 -7.91
N GLY A 190 24.91 12.33 -7.39
CA GLY A 190 25.69 12.34 -6.14
C GLY A 190 25.33 11.20 -5.20
N THR A 191 25.78 11.33 -3.95
CA THR A 191 25.46 10.38 -2.88
C THR A 191 24.25 10.87 -2.10
N HIS A 192 23.25 9.99 -2.00
CA HIS A 192 21.98 10.25 -1.32
C HIS A 192 21.87 9.31 -0.12
N ALA A 193 21.33 9.80 0.99
CA ALA A 193 21.15 9.02 2.20
C ALA A 193 19.77 9.25 2.79
N ALA A 194 19.23 8.21 3.41
CA ALA A 194 18.00 8.30 4.19
C ALA A 194 18.12 7.44 5.46
N SER A 195 17.36 7.82 6.48
CA SER A 195 17.08 6.91 7.58
C SER A 195 16.03 5.90 7.12
N ILE A 196 16.28 4.62 7.38
CA ILE A 196 15.39 3.50 7.10
C ILE A 196 15.32 2.58 8.32
N VAL A 197 14.45 1.58 8.29
CA VAL A 197 14.29 0.58 9.35
C VAL A 197 14.08 -0.80 8.73
N SER A 198 14.21 -1.86 9.53
CA SER A 198 14.20 -3.24 9.05
C SER A 198 12.81 -3.81 8.72
N TYR A 199 11.91 -2.97 8.20
CA TYR A 199 10.64 -3.40 7.62
C TYR A 199 10.20 -2.48 6.47
N GLU A 200 9.33 -3.01 5.62
CA GLU A 200 8.71 -2.34 4.48
C GLU A 200 7.18 -2.44 4.58
N ASP A 201 6.50 -1.44 4.02
CA ASP A 201 5.06 -1.47 3.79
C ASP A 201 4.77 -1.67 2.30
N PHE A 202 3.82 -2.57 2.01
CA PHE A 202 3.38 -2.93 0.67
C PHE A 202 1.86 -3.01 0.55
N GLY A 203 1.14 -2.71 1.64
CA GLY A 203 -0.30 -2.87 1.74
C GLY A 203 -0.99 -1.53 1.95
N THR A 204 -2.31 -1.52 1.88
CA THR A 204 -3.11 -0.36 2.29
C THR A 204 -3.49 -0.51 3.75
N ALA A 205 -3.24 0.50 4.57
CA ALA A 205 -3.66 0.48 5.96
C ALA A 205 -5.19 0.46 6.08
N ALA A 206 -5.71 -0.21 7.10
CA ALA A 206 -7.14 -0.15 7.46
C ALA A 206 -7.35 0.69 8.72
N TYR A 207 -8.56 1.19 8.93
CA TYR A 207 -8.91 1.98 10.11
C TYR A 207 -10.16 1.45 10.78
N TYR A 208 -10.14 1.39 12.11
CA TYR A 208 -11.29 1.06 12.92
C TYR A 208 -11.13 1.58 14.34
N ASN A 209 -12.19 2.20 14.87
CA ASN A 209 -12.32 2.60 16.27
C ASN A 209 -11.04 3.25 16.85
N ASN A 210 -10.61 4.37 16.26
CA ASN A 210 -9.40 5.09 16.66
C ASN A 210 -8.11 4.28 16.53
N SER A 211 -8.07 3.26 15.67
CA SER A 211 -6.87 2.48 15.39
C SER A 211 -6.61 2.38 13.89
N ALA A 212 -5.36 2.57 13.48
CA ALA A 212 -4.87 2.22 12.16
C ALA A 212 -4.15 0.86 12.20
N TYR A 213 -4.30 0.08 11.14
CA TYR A 213 -3.75 -1.28 11.02
C TYR A 213 -2.89 -1.33 9.76
N VAL A 214 -1.58 -1.50 9.91
CA VAL A 214 -0.60 -1.43 8.82
C VAL A 214 0.08 -2.78 8.66
N GLY A 215 0.14 -3.29 7.43
CA GLY A 215 0.89 -4.50 7.11
C GLY A 215 2.39 -4.21 7.03
N VAL A 216 3.20 -5.04 7.68
CA VAL A 216 4.65 -4.80 7.78
C VAL A 216 5.42 -6.06 7.40
N THR A 217 6.40 -5.88 6.52
CA THR A 217 7.23 -6.95 5.97
C THR A 217 8.66 -6.80 6.47
N PRO A 218 9.23 -7.77 7.20
CA PRO A 218 10.60 -7.71 7.68
C PRO A 218 11.60 -7.73 6.51
N THR A 219 12.66 -6.93 6.58
CA THR A 219 13.78 -7.00 5.62
C THR A 219 14.98 -7.79 6.15
N VAL A 220 14.96 -8.14 7.44
CA VAL A 220 15.99 -8.96 8.10
C VAL A 220 15.35 -9.99 9.01
N SER A 221 16.08 -11.08 9.29
CA SER A 221 15.61 -12.13 10.19
C SER A 221 15.43 -11.63 11.62
N GLY A 222 14.49 -12.23 12.36
CA GLY A 222 14.19 -11.89 13.76
C GLY A 222 13.23 -10.72 13.95
N ILE A 223 12.80 -10.06 12.87
CA ILE A 223 11.79 -9.01 12.89
C ILE A 223 10.40 -9.62 12.71
N PRO A 224 9.42 -9.35 13.61
CA PRO A 224 8.08 -9.91 13.45
C PRO A 224 7.33 -9.26 12.28
N ALA A 225 6.93 -10.10 11.33
CA ALA A 225 6.00 -9.75 10.25
C ALA A 225 4.56 -9.71 10.75
N GLY A 226 3.72 -8.90 10.12
CA GLY A 226 2.28 -9.02 10.27
C GLY A 226 1.53 -7.71 10.20
N ILE A 227 0.41 -7.59 10.92
CA ILE A 227 -0.32 -6.32 11.03
C ILE A 227 0.05 -5.63 12.34
N ARG A 228 0.50 -4.38 12.26
CA ARG A 228 0.74 -3.50 13.41
C ARG A 228 -0.47 -2.61 13.62
N GLN A 229 -0.95 -2.57 14.85
CA GLN A 229 -1.96 -1.60 15.28
C GLN A 229 -1.28 -0.32 15.76
N PHE A 230 -1.85 0.82 15.43
CA PHE A 230 -1.50 2.14 15.94
C PHE A 230 -2.75 2.82 16.50
N ASN A 231 -2.70 3.23 17.76
CA ASN A 231 -3.77 4.05 18.33
C ASN A 231 -3.66 5.47 17.77
N TYR A 232 -4.80 6.04 17.39
CA TYR A 232 -4.93 7.37 16.82
C TYR A 232 -5.68 8.32 17.75
N ALA A 233 -4.98 9.36 18.19
CA ALA A 233 -5.52 10.45 18.99
C ALA A 233 -4.90 11.79 18.57
N GLY A 234 -5.00 12.12 17.28
CA GLY A 234 -4.28 13.25 16.64
C GLY A 234 -2.79 12.97 16.35
N THR A 235 -2.26 11.87 16.89
CA THR A 235 -1.00 11.25 16.49
C THR A 235 -1.18 9.74 16.54
N LEU A 236 -0.34 9.02 15.81
CA LEU A 236 -0.27 7.56 15.81
C LEU A 236 0.76 7.09 16.84
N THR A 237 0.36 6.12 17.66
CA THR A 237 1.23 5.49 18.66
C THR A 237 1.17 3.97 18.54
N PRO A 238 2.31 3.24 18.54
CA PRO A 238 2.30 1.79 18.40
C PRO A 238 1.48 1.08 19.49
N SER A 239 0.76 0.02 19.12
CA SER A 239 -0.06 -0.82 20.00
C SER A 239 0.29 -2.30 19.76
N SER A 240 -0.71 -3.16 19.57
CA SER A 240 -0.54 -4.60 19.38
C SER A 240 0.00 -4.97 17.98
N ILE A 241 0.48 -6.22 17.86
CA ILE A 241 0.77 -6.89 16.60
C ILE A 241 0.08 -8.26 16.60
N THR A 242 -0.27 -8.72 15.40
CA THR A 242 -0.67 -10.10 15.14
C THR A 242 0.25 -11.12 15.80
N THR A 243 -0.33 -12.01 16.60
CA THR A 243 0.32 -13.24 17.06
C THR A 243 -0.61 -14.42 16.75
N PRO A 244 -0.20 -15.40 15.91
CA PRO A 244 1.13 -15.57 15.31
C PRO A 244 1.48 -14.49 14.27
N ASN A 245 2.76 -14.42 13.88
CA ASN A 245 3.18 -13.59 12.74
C ASN A 245 2.46 -14.03 11.48
N VAL A 246 2.14 -13.06 10.61
CA VAL A 246 1.53 -13.30 9.30
C VAL A 246 2.40 -12.72 8.20
N SER A 247 2.29 -13.27 6.99
CA SER A 247 2.93 -12.77 5.77
C SER A 247 4.45 -12.87 5.74
N LEU A 248 5.03 -13.88 6.39
CA LEU A 248 6.48 -14.05 6.57
C LEU A 248 7.29 -14.11 5.27
N ASN A 249 6.68 -14.48 4.15
CA ASN A 249 7.37 -14.70 2.87
C ASN A 249 6.75 -13.95 1.69
N SER A 250 5.93 -12.94 1.97
CA SER A 250 5.23 -12.15 0.95
C SER A 250 5.64 -10.69 1.02
N ASN A 251 5.25 -9.92 0.01
CA ASN A 251 5.42 -8.47 -0.02
C ASN A 251 4.24 -7.82 0.74
N GLY A 252 4.10 -8.11 2.03
CA GLY A 252 3.11 -7.52 2.93
C GLY A 252 1.67 -8.04 2.79
N ALA A 253 0.78 -7.45 3.59
CA ALA A 253 -0.65 -7.72 3.59
C ALA A 253 -1.47 -6.45 3.75
N THR A 254 -2.58 -6.36 3.02
CA THR A 254 -3.59 -5.32 3.19
C THR A 254 -4.69 -5.87 4.10
N PRO A 255 -4.82 -5.39 5.35
CA PRO A 255 -5.88 -5.83 6.25
C PRO A 255 -7.25 -5.37 5.78
N PHE A 256 -8.29 -6.13 6.12
CA PHE A 256 -9.68 -5.72 5.95
C PHE A 256 -10.40 -5.75 7.30
N ILE A 257 -11.20 -4.72 7.60
CA ILE A 257 -11.98 -4.68 8.84
C ILE A 257 -13.43 -5.05 8.58
N SER A 258 -13.97 -5.93 9.41
CA SER A 258 -15.42 -6.08 9.58
C SER A 258 -15.80 -5.83 11.04
N ALA A 259 -16.95 -5.22 11.30
CA ALA A 259 -17.42 -4.96 12.66
C ALA A 259 -18.95 -4.80 12.69
N ASN A 260 -19.53 -4.85 13.89
CA ASN A 260 -20.90 -4.40 14.15
C ASN A 260 -20.85 -3.01 14.82
N GLY A 261 -20.87 -1.95 14.01
CA GLY A 261 -20.64 -0.60 14.50
C GLY A 261 -19.26 -0.47 15.13
N SER A 262 -19.19 -0.13 16.42
CA SER A 262 -17.95 -0.07 17.21
C SER A 262 -17.67 -1.34 18.04
N GLN A 263 -18.44 -2.41 17.82
CA GLN A 263 -18.31 -3.67 18.55
C GLN A 263 -17.83 -4.81 17.64
N ASN A 264 -17.22 -5.82 18.26
CA ASN A 264 -16.80 -7.07 17.60
C ASN A 264 -15.97 -6.81 16.32
N GLY A 265 -15.03 -5.87 16.40
CA GLY A 265 -14.15 -5.56 15.28
C GLY A 265 -13.21 -6.73 15.02
N ILE A 266 -13.08 -7.10 13.74
CA ILE A 266 -12.23 -8.19 13.28
C ILE A 266 -11.29 -7.64 12.21
N VAL A 267 -10.00 -7.92 12.37
CA VAL A 267 -8.98 -7.69 11.36
C VAL A 267 -8.75 -8.97 10.58
N TRP A 268 -9.17 -8.96 9.33
CA TRP A 268 -8.94 -10.05 8.39
C TRP A 268 -7.63 -9.84 7.65
N VAL A 269 -6.82 -10.88 7.60
CA VAL A 269 -5.50 -10.84 6.97
C VAL A 269 -5.28 -12.12 6.17
N LEU A 270 -4.88 -11.97 4.91
CA LEU A 270 -4.48 -13.10 4.08
C LEU A 270 -2.96 -13.20 4.09
N ASP A 271 -2.43 -14.24 4.73
CA ASP A 271 -1.04 -14.65 4.53
C ASP A 271 -0.95 -15.39 3.20
N GLN A 272 -0.20 -14.83 2.24
CA GLN A 272 -0.08 -15.40 0.91
C GLN A 272 0.95 -16.55 0.85
N GLY A 273 1.55 -16.94 1.97
CA GLY A 273 2.55 -18.02 2.02
C GLY A 273 3.72 -17.73 1.09
N GLN A 274 4.06 -18.69 0.23
CA GLN A 274 4.92 -18.49 -0.94
C GLN A 274 4.05 -18.29 -2.19
N PRO A 275 3.88 -17.04 -2.67
CA PRO A 275 2.97 -16.76 -3.76
C PRO A 275 3.40 -17.39 -5.08
N LEU A 276 2.43 -17.74 -5.92
CA LEU A 276 2.61 -18.33 -7.25
C LEU A 276 3.53 -17.51 -8.17
N GLN A 277 3.60 -16.19 -7.98
CA GLN A 277 4.43 -15.29 -8.79
C GLN A 277 5.92 -15.31 -8.40
N ASN A 278 6.32 -15.97 -7.31
CA ASN A 278 7.73 -16.14 -6.91
C ASN A 278 8.46 -17.26 -7.72
N ARG A 279 8.12 -17.43 -9.01
CA ARG A 279 8.61 -18.53 -9.87
C ARG A 279 10.12 -18.70 -9.81
N GLY A 280 10.57 -19.96 -9.68
CA GLY A 280 11.99 -20.34 -9.76
C GLY A 280 12.85 -19.94 -8.56
N LYS A 281 12.28 -19.22 -7.57
CA LYS A 281 12.97 -18.84 -6.35
C LYS A 281 12.62 -19.78 -5.18
N VAL A 282 11.35 -20.21 -5.11
CA VAL A 282 10.76 -20.97 -4.00
C VAL A 282 9.55 -21.79 -4.48
N THR A 283 9.26 -22.90 -3.79
CA THR A 283 8.05 -23.70 -4.03
C THR A 283 6.80 -22.95 -3.56
N PRO A 284 5.77 -22.76 -4.40
CA PRO A 284 4.53 -22.12 -3.97
C PRO A 284 3.82 -22.91 -2.85
N THR A 285 3.14 -22.19 -1.95
CA THR A 285 2.34 -22.79 -0.87
C THR A 285 0.93 -22.23 -0.85
N ASN A 286 0.01 -22.97 -0.24
CA ASN A 286 -1.32 -22.49 0.08
C ASN A 286 -1.26 -21.22 0.93
N ALA A 287 -2.24 -20.35 0.76
CA ALA A 287 -2.44 -19.18 1.59
C ALA A 287 -2.97 -19.59 2.98
N THR A 288 -3.03 -18.64 3.93
CA THR A 288 -3.69 -18.83 5.21
C THR A 288 -4.48 -17.57 5.55
N LEU A 289 -5.78 -17.72 5.74
CA LEU A 289 -6.67 -16.63 6.15
C LEU A 289 -6.69 -16.57 7.67
N PHE A 290 -6.42 -15.40 8.23
CA PHE A 290 -6.51 -15.11 9.65
C PHE A 290 -7.60 -14.10 9.96
N ALA A 291 -8.21 -14.26 11.13
CA ALA A 291 -9.07 -13.27 11.77
C ALA A 291 -8.50 -12.95 13.16
N PHE A 292 -8.23 -11.67 13.43
CA PHE A 292 -7.77 -11.20 14.73
C PHE A 292 -8.80 -10.27 15.36
N ASP A 293 -8.85 -10.25 16.69
CA ASP A 293 -9.61 -9.24 17.43
C ASP A 293 -8.99 -7.86 17.18
N ALA A 294 -9.79 -6.92 16.65
CA ALA A 294 -9.32 -5.57 16.34
C ALA A 294 -8.88 -4.79 17.58
N SER A 295 -9.36 -5.14 18.78
CA SER A 295 -8.94 -4.50 20.03
C SER A 295 -7.58 -4.98 20.52
N ASN A 296 -7.16 -6.19 20.12
CA ASN A 296 -5.87 -6.78 20.48
C ASN A 296 -5.46 -7.85 19.46
N LEU A 297 -4.53 -7.51 18.57
CA LEU A 297 -4.07 -8.42 17.52
C LEU A 297 -3.33 -9.67 18.02
N ALA A 298 -2.96 -9.73 19.31
CA ALA A 298 -2.45 -10.97 19.89
C ALA A 298 -3.53 -12.04 20.09
N ASN A 299 -4.81 -11.68 19.99
CA ASN A 299 -5.94 -12.59 20.08
C ASN A 299 -6.39 -13.03 18.68
N THR A 300 -5.96 -14.21 18.25
CA THR A 300 -6.44 -14.85 17.02
C THR A 300 -7.83 -15.43 17.26
N LEU A 301 -8.81 -14.97 16.49
CA LEU A 301 -10.18 -15.48 16.52
C LEU A 301 -10.35 -16.71 15.63
N TYR A 302 -9.67 -16.73 14.49
CA TYR A 302 -9.73 -17.82 13.52
C TYR A 302 -8.47 -17.85 12.65
N SER A 303 -8.10 -19.06 12.21
CA SER A 303 -7.15 -19.28 11.12
C SER A 303 -7.66 -20.43 10.26
N SER A 304 -7.55 -20.31 8.95
CA SER A 304 -7.89 -21.40 8.01
C SER A 304 -6.98 -22.63 8.16
N SER A 305 -5.90 -22.53 8.94
CA SER A 305 -5.06 -23.68 9.33
C SER A 305 -5.61 -24.49 10.50
N MET A 306 -6.67 -24.03 11.17
CA MET A 306 -7.26 -24.72 12.32
C MET A 306 -8.08 -25.96 11.91
N ASN A 307 -8.66 -25.97 10.71
CA ASN A 307 -9.39 -27.10 10.16
C ASN A 307 -8.86 -27.48 8.78
N ALA A 308 -8.66 -28.77 8.53
CA ALA A 308 -8.14 -29.24 7.25
C ALA A 308 -9.08 -28.96 6.06
N ALA A 309 -10.38 -28.77 6.32
CA ALA A 309 -11.37 -28.43 5.30
C ALA A 309 -11.34 -26.94 4.89
N ASP A 310 -10.68 -26.08 5.68
CA ASP A 310 -10.65 -24.63 5.48
C ASP A 310 -9.44 -24.18 4.65
N VAL A 311 -8.55 -25.10 4.24
CA VAL A 311 -7.32 -24.77 3.53
C VAL A 311 -7.64 -24.13 2.17
N PRO A 312 -7.23 -22.86 1.94
CA PRO A 312 -7.47 -22.19 0.66
C PRO A 312 -6.47 -22.63 -0.40
N GLY A 313 -6.64 -22.16 -1.62
CA GLY A 313 -5.68 -22.32 -2.71
C GLY A 313 -4.29 -21.69 -2.47
N TYR A 314 -3.45 -21.75 -3.49
CA TYR A 314 -2.12 -21.13 -3.51
C TYR A 314 -2.19 -19.61 -3.37
N GLY A 315 -1.26 -19.03 -2.62
CA GLY A 315 -1.22 -17.58 -2.46
C GLY A 315 -0.90 -16.82 -3.75
N ILE A 316 -1.45 -15.61 -3.85
CA ILE A 316 -1.26 -14.68 -4.97
C ILE A 316 -0.79 -13.34 -4.39
N LYS A 317 0.30 -12.79 -4.93
CA LYS A 317 0.85 -11.48 -4.49
C LYS A 317 -0.20 -10.36 -4.51
N PHE A 318 -0.13 -9.48 -3.51
CA PHE A 318 -0.92 -8.24 -3.43
C PHE A 318 -2.44 -8.45 -3.47
N THR A 319 -2.91 -9.60 -2.99
CA THR A 319 -4.34 -9.86 -2.78
C THR A 319 -4.71 -9.57 -1.33
N SER A 320 -5.96 -9.16 -1.12
CA SER A 320 -6.52 -8.87 0.20
C SER A 320 -7.86 -9.58 0.38
N PRO A 321 -8.26 -9.87 1.63
CA PRO A 321 -9.62 -10.31 1.91
C PRO A 321 -10.61 -9.17 1.68
N VAL A 322 -11.85 -9.54 1.32
CA VAL A 322 -12.99 -8.63 1.29
C VAL A 322 -14.11 -9.25 2.12
N VAL A 323 -14.73 -8.47 3.00
CA VAL A 323 -15.86 -8.94 3.81
C VAL A 323 -17.13 -8.22 3.40
N GLY A 324 -18.19 -8.99 3.16
CA GLY A 324 -19.51 -8.47 2.82
C GLY A 324 -20.60 -9.45 3.20
N ASN A 325 -21.69 -8.94 3.79
CA ASN A 325 -22.87 -9.75 4.17
C ASN A 325 -22.52 -10.98 5.03
N GLY A 326 -21.60 -10.83 5.98
CA GLY A 326 -21.17 -11.90 6.88
C GLY A 326 -20.26 -12.97 6.26
N LYS A 327 -19.81 -12.76 5.01
CA LYS A 327 -18.89 -13.67 4.32
C LYS A 327 -17.56 -12.98 4.01
N VAL A 328 -16.49 -13.74 4.09
CA VAL A 328 -15.13 -13.32 3.74
C VAL A 328 -14.75 -13.99 2.43
N TYR A 329 -14.32 -13.20 1.46
CA TYR A 329 -13.90 -13.64 0.15
C TYR A 329 -12.40 -13.40 0.01
N ILE A 330 -11.67 -14.42 -0.43
CA ILE A 330 -10.26 -14.30 -0.80
C ILE A 330 -10.04 -14.86 -2.20
N SER A 331 -9.03 -14.36 -2.89
CA SER A 331 -8.65 -14.85 -4.21
C SER A 331 -7.33 -15.59 -4.12
N THR A 332 -7.33 -16.83 -4.62
CA THR A 332 -6.17 -17.73 -4.58
C THR A 332 -5.99 -18.41 -5.94
N GLY A 333 -4.85 -19.09 -6.10
CA GLY A 333 -4.61 -19.93 -7.25
C GLY A 333 -5.03 -21.37 -6.96
N HIS A 334 -5.85 -21.96 -7.81
CA HIS A 334 -6.14 -23.39 -7.72
C HIS A 334 -4.96 -24.21 -8.27
N ASP A 335 -4.39 -23.76 -9.38
CA ASP A 335 -3.31 -24.47 -10.08
C ASP A 335 -1.94 -23.80 -9.93
N LEU A 336 -0.89 -24.61 -10.06
CA LEU A 336 0.45 -24.08 -10.32
C LEU A 336 0.51 -23.38 -11.67
N THR A 337 1.31 -22.32 -11.73
CA THR A 337 1.47 -21.51 -12.94
C THR A 337 2.17 -22.21 -14.12
N THR A 338 2.61 -23.46 -13.93
CA THR A 338 3.16 -24.36 -14.95
C THR A 338 2.10 -25.25 -15.60
N ALA A 339 0.87 -25.28 -15.06
CA ALA A 339 -0.24 -26.01 -15.68
C ALA A 339 -0.61 -25.42 -17.04
N THR A 340 -1.17 -26.24 -17.93
CA THR A 340 -1.74 -25.77 -19.19
C THR A 340 -3.09 -25.10 -18.86
N ASN A 341 -3.15 -23.76 -18.97
CA ASN A 341 -4.29 -22.91 -18.57
C ASN A 341 -4.56 -22.93 -17.05
N PRO A 342 -3.64 -22.39 -16.22
CA PRO A 342 -3.81 -22.39 -14.77
C PRO A 342 -5.04 -21.58 -14.35
N MET A 343 -5.82 -22.11 -13.43
CA MET A 343 -7.01 -21.47 -12.88
C MET A 343 -6.73 -20.81 -11.54
N GLY A 344 -7.41 -19.68 -11.29
CA GLY A 344 -7.60 -19.12 -9.96
C GLY A 344 -8.94 -19.55 -9.38
N GLU A 345 -9.13 -19.32 -8.10
CA GLU A 345 -10.38 -19.58 -7.39
C GLU A 345 -10.71 -18.48 -6.38
N ILE A 346 -11.96 -18.47 -5.92
CA ILE A 346 -12.43 -17.61 -4.84
C ILE A 346 -12.88 -18.52 -3.70
N ASP A 347 -12.14 -18.47 -2.60
CA ASP A 347 -12.52 -19.17 -1.37
C ASP A 347 -13.42 -18.26 -0.52
N VAL A 348 -14.48 -18.84 0.07
CA VAL A 348 -15.50 -18.10 0.81
C VAL A 348 -15.70 -18.69 2.21
N TYR A 349 -15.53 -17.84 3.22
CA TYR A 349 -15.60 -18.21 4.64
C TYR A 349 -16.69 -17.43 5.37
N ALA A 350 -17.11 -17.92 6.54
CA ALA A 350 -17.94 -17.20 7.50
C ALA A 350 -17.57 -17.64 8.93
N LEU A 351 -17.61 -16.71 9.88
CA LEU A 351 -17.53 -17.06 11.31
C LEU A 351 -18.94 -17.36 11.82
N HIS A 352 -19.06 -18.42 12.60
CA HIS A 352 -20.31 -18.87 13.21
C HIS A 352 -20.39 -18.51 14.68
#